data_AF-K1TZE6-F1
#
_entry.id   AF-K1TZE6-F1
#
_cell.length_a   1.000
_cell.length_b   1.000
_cell.length_c   1.000
_cell.angle_alpha   90.00
_cell.angle_beta   90.00
_cell.angle_gamma   90.00
#
_symmetry.space_group_name_H-M   'P 1'
#
loop_
_entity.id
_entity.type
_entity.pdbx_description
1 polymer ?
#
loop_
_entity_poly.entity_id
_entity_poly.type
_entity_poly.pdbx_seq_one_letter_code
_entity_poly.pdbx_strand_id
1 'polypeptide(L)'
;SAVRYVVTGGRKIAIVSATEIERFYHFTQKAQKEKPGVLKTQQEEVWKKELKRAKKNSDYVIAYVHWGTEGKIHYGQDQTEIADLCVKAGADAVIGGHPHRLQGVDS
;
A
#
# COMPACT_ATOMS: atom_id res chain seq x y z
N SER A 1 -5.72 3.80 12.83
CA SER A 1 -4.77 2.75 12.40
C SER A 1 -4.93 2.58 10.90
N ALA A 2 -3.84 2.53 10.13
CA ALA A 2 -3.92 2.26 8.68
C ALA A 2 -4.15 0.77 8.35
N VAL A 3 -4.13 -0.08 9.38
CA VAL A 3 -4.33 -1.53 9.27
C VAL A 3 -5.78 -1.88 9.56
N ARG A 4 -6.43 -2.56 8.61
CA ARG A 4 -7.70 -3.25 8.79
C ARG A 4 -7.43 -4.75 8.97
N TYR A 5 -8.03 -5.35 9.99
CA TYR A 5 -7.95 -6.80 10.19
C TYR A 5 -9.27 -7.47 9.78
N VAL A 6 -9.15 -8.63 9.14
CA VAL A 6 -10.25 -9.52 8.78
C VAL A 6 -9.90 -10.92 9.29
N VAL A 7 -10.84 -11.58 9.97
CA VAL A 7 -10.65 -12.97 10.41
C VAL A 7 -11.60 -13.84 9.62
N THR A 8 -11.05 -14.82 8.90
CA THR A 8 -11.82 -15.76 8.07
C THR A 8 -11.07 -17.08 7.95
N GLY A 9 -11.78 -18.20 7.87
CA GLY A 9 -11.17 -19.53 7.75
C GLY A 9 -10.16 -19.87 8.85
N GLY A 10 -10.34 -19.33 10.07
CA GLY A 10 -9.40 -19.51 11.18
C GLY A 10 -8.08 -18.74 11.04
N ARG A 11 -7.94 -17.85 10.05
CA ARG A 11 -6.77 -17.00 9.83
C ARG A 11 -7.12 -15.53 9.98
N LYS A 12 -6.17 -14.74 10.47
CA LYS A 12 -6.24 -13.28 10.55
C LYS A 12 -5.43 -12.68 9.41
N ILE A 13 -6.10 -11.90 8.56
CA ILE A 13 -5.53 -11.18 7.44
C ILE A 13 -5.48 -9.69 7.81
N ALA A 14 -4.32 -9.07 7.70
CA ALA A 14 -4.16 -7.64 7.82
C ALA A 14 -4.09 -7.01 6.43
N ILE A 15 -4.87 -5.95 6.21
CA ILE A 15 -4.84 -5.13 5.01
C ILE A 15 -4.28 -3.77 5.44
N VAL A 16 -3.18 -3.35 4.84
CA VAL A 16 -2.57 -2.04 5.07
C VAL A 16 -2.68 -1.25 3.79
N SER A 17 -3.28 -0.06 3.84
CA SER A 17 -3.56 0.73 2.65
C SER A 17 -2.76 2.03 2.61
N ALA A 18 -2.20 2.36 1.45
CA ALA A 18 -1.51 3.62 1.21
C ALA A 18 -1.79 4.15 -0.21
N THR A 19 -1.47 5.43 -0.42
CA THR A 19 -1.63 6.10 -1.69
C THR A 19 -0.33 6.77 -2.13
N GLU A 20 0.00 6.65 -3.41
CA GLU A 20 1.16 7.29 -4.04
C GLU A 20 0.74 8.50 -4.91
N ILE A 21 -0.54 8.56 -5.30
CA ILE A 21 -1.05 9.55 -6.26
C ILE A 21 -0.96 10.98 -5.75
N GLU A 22 -1.12 11.88 -6.73
CA GLU A 22 -0.84 13.29 -6.65
C GLU A 22 0.65 13.58 -6.47
N ARG A 23 1.44 13.08 -7.44
CA ARG A 23 2.89 13.30 -7.49
C ARG A 23 3.27 14.78 -7.57
N PHE A 24 2.42 15.59 -8.19
CA PHE A 24 2.69 16.99 -8.49
C PHE A 24 1.79 17.99 -7.73
N TYR A 25 0.59 17.56 -7.38
CA TYR A 25 -0.37 18.38 -6.64
C TYR A 25 -0.55 17.76 -5.25
N HIS A 26 -0.84 18.53 -4.21
CA HIS A 26 -0.94 17.99 -2.84
C HIS A 26 -2.30 18.32 -2.22
N PHE A 27 -3.38 18.01 -2.95
CA PHE A 27 -4.74 18.22 -2.47
C PHE A 27 -5.08 17.21 -1.37
N THR A 28 -4.79 15.93 -1.57
CA THR A 28 -5.04 14.88 -0.60
C THR A 28 -4.09 15.02 0.59
N GLN A 29 -4.68 15.24 1.75
CA GLN A 29 -3.94 15.51 2.98
C GLN A 29 -3.47 14.20 3.62
N LYS A 30 -2.19 14.18 4.05
CA LYS A 30 -1.70 13.09 4.90
C LYS A 30 -2.39 13.11 6.27
N ALA A 31 -2.56 11.94 6.87
CA ALA A 31 -3.05 11.83 8.24
C ALA A 31 -2.11 12.57 9.21
N GLN A 32 -2.68 13.30 10.16
CA GLN A 32 -1.96 13.99 11.24
C GLN A 32 -2.56 13.57 12.59
N LYS A 33 -1.93 14.00 13.69
CA LYS A 33 -2.39 13.68 15.05
C LYS A 33 -3.85 14.12 15.29
N GLU A 34 -4.21 15.29 14.79
CA GLU A 34 -5.48 15.96 15.08
C GLU A 34 -6.34 16.18 13.83
N LYS A 35 -5.89 15.71 12.66
CA LYS A 35 -6.59 15.88 11.38
C LYS A 35 -6.64 14.57 10.60
N PRO A 36 -7.82 14.13 10.14
CA PRO A 36 -7.93 12.94 9.31
C PRO A 36 -7.22 13.14 7.96
N GLY A 37 -6.79 12.04 7.38
CA GLY A 37 -6.11 12.02 6.09
C GLY A 37 -5.70 10.61 5.70
N VAL A 38 -4.92 10.52 4.62
CA VAL A 38 -4.46 9.24 4.06
C VAL A 38 -3.04 8.91 4.52
N LEU A 39 -2.71 7.62 4.50
CA LEU A 39 -1.32 7.20 4.56
C LEU A 39 -0.73 7.32 3.15
N LYS A 40 0.29 8.15 3.02
CA LYS A 40 1.02 8.38 1.76
C LYS A 40 2.29 7.52 1.71
N THR A 41 2.63 6.93 0.57
CA THR A 41 3.84 6.09 0.42
C THR A 41 5.13 6.87 0.66
N GLN A 42 5.13 8.18 0.39
CA GLN A 42 6.24 9.09 0.69
C GLN A 42 6.52 9.24 2.20
N GLN A 43 5.61 8.79 3.07
CA GLN A 43 5.86 8.66 4.51
C GLN A 43 6.45 7.29 4.82
N GLU A 44 7.60 6.99 4.21
CA GLU A 44 8.18 5.66 4.13
C GLU A 44 8.32 4.97 5.50
N GLU A 45 8.85 5.68 6.49
CA GLU A 45 9.03 5.12 7.85
C GLU A 45 7.70 4.80 8.55
N VAL A 46 6.69 5.63 8.34
CA VAL A 46 5.34 5.37 8.86
C VAL A 46 4.75 4.15 8.15
N TRP A 47 4.87 4.10 6.83
CA TRP A 47 4.37 2.98 6.02
C TRP A 47 5.01 1.64 6.43
N LYS A 48 6.35 1.59 6.49
CA LYS A 48 7.12 0.42 6.95
C LYS A 48 6.71 0.00 8.36
N LYS A 49 6.49 0.95 9.26
CA LYS A 49 6.06 0.67 10.64
C LYS A 49 4.67 0.02 10.68
N GLU A 50 3.72 0.48 9.88
CA GLU A 50 2.38 -0.10 9.80
C GLU A 50 2.41 -1.53 9.24
N LEU A 51 3.20 -1.79 8.19
CA LEU A 51 3.41 -3.13 7.62
C LEU A 51 4.06 -4.09 8.63
N LYS A 52 5.15 -3.65 9.29
CA LYS A 52 5.81 -4.45 10.34
C LYS A 52 4.86 -4.74 11.51
N ARG A 53 4.02 -3.77 11.89
CA ARG A 53 3.00 -3.99 12.93
C ARG A 53 1.95 -4.99 12.46
N ALA A 54 1.47 -4.89 11.23
CA ALA A 54 0.53 -5.85 10.65
C ALA A 54 1.12 -7.27 10.68
N LYS A 55 2.37 -7.44 10.23
CA LYS A 55 3.04 -8.75 10.20
C LYS A 55 3.18 -9.39 11.58
N LYS A 56 3.43 -8.60 12.63
CA LYS A 56 3.49 -9.10 14.01
C LYS A 56 2.14 -9.55 14.58
N ASN A 57 1.03 -9.11 13.98
CA ASN A 57 -0.32 -9.25 14.57
C ASN A 57 -1.30 -10.03 13.68
N SER A 58 -0.85 -10.64 12.58
CA SER A 58 -1.69 -11.36 11.63
C SER A 58 -0.94 -12.52 10.99
N ASP A 59 -1.67 -13.48 10.42
CA ASP A 59 -1.09 -14.60 9.68
C ASP A 59 -0.61 -14.16 8.29
N TYR A 60 -1.36 -13.25 7.66
CA TYR A 60 -1.06 -12.72 6.32
C TYR A 60 -1.22 -11.20 6.28
N VAL A 61 -0.35 -10.54 5.52
CA VAL A 61 -0.37 -9.10 5.29
C VAL A 61 -0.57 -8.81 3.80
N ILE A 62 -1.62 -8.07 3.47
CA ILE A 62 -1.88 -7.52 2.14
C ILE A 62 -1.55 -6.03 2.17
N ALA A 63 -0.54 -5.61 1.41
CA ALA A 63 -0.31 -4.20 1.11
C ALA A 63 -1.20 -3.80 -0.07
N TYR A 64 -2.15 -2.89 0.15
CA TYR A 64 -3.05 -2.39 -0.89
C TYR A 64 -2.67 -0.95 -1.24
N VAL A 65 -2.14 -0.72 -2.43
CA VAL A 65 -1.59 0.58 -2.80
C VAL A 65 -2.32 1.15 -4.01
N HIS A 66 -2.83 2.35 -3.85
CA HIS A 66 -3.33 3.15 -4.98
C HIS A 66 -2.10 3.89 -5.56
N TRP A 67 -1.67 3.58 -6.80
CA TRP A 67 -0.39 4.04 -7.39
C TRP A 67 -0.34 3.99 -8.92
N GLY A 68 0.78 4.40 -9.51
CA GLY A 68 1.01 4.28 -10.95
C GLY A 68 0.47 5.46 -11.75
N THR A 69 0.52 5.37 -13.08
CA THR A 69 0.14 6.46 -13.97
C THR A 69 -1.17 6.14 -14.70
N GLU A 70 -2.13 7.06 -14.67
CA GLU A 70 -3.43 6.97 -15.35
C GLU A 70 -3.27 6.51 -16.82
N GLY A 71 -4.06 5.52 -17.23
CA GLY A 71 -4.11 5.02 -18.61
C GLY A 71 -2.92 4.16 -19.05
N LYS A 72 -1.91 3.92 -18.20
CA LYS A 72 -0.75 3.09 -18.57
C LYS A 72 -1.03 1.60 -18.39
N ILE A 73 -0.68 0.82 -19.42
CA ILE A 73 -0.75 -0.65 -19.45
C ILE A 73 0.53 -1.34 -18.93
N HIS A 74 1.62 -0.59 -18.79
CA HIS A 74 2.87 -1.06 -18.19
C HIS A 74 3.07 -0.32 -16.87
N TYR A 75 3.56 -1.04 -15.86
CA TYR A 75 3.89 -0.43 -14.58
C TYR A 75 5.19 0.39 -14.68
N GLY A 76 5.30 1.42 -13.85
CA GLY A 76 6.52 2.22 -13.72
C GLY A 76 7.51 1.67 -12.71
N GLN A 77 8.74 2.17 -12.74
CA GLN A 77 9.78 1.83 -11.76
C GLN A 77 9.35 2.14 -10.32
N ASP A 78 8.61 3.23 -10.13
CA ASP A 78 8.06 3.62 -8.83
C ASP A 78 7.11 2.54 -8.25
N GLN A 79 6.30 1.89 -9.09
CA GLN A 79 5.42 0.82 -8.65
C GLN A 79 6.23 -0.38 -8.18
N THR A 80 7.30 -0.73 -8.92
CA THR A 80 8.19 -1.84 -8.54
C THR A 80 8.96 -1.53 -7.24
N GLU A 81 9.46 -0.31 -7.06
CA GLU A 81 10.19 0.10 -5.85
C GLU A 81 9.29 0.06 -4.60
N ILE A 82 8.05 0.55 -4.71
CA ILE A 82 7.10 0.50 -3.59
C ILE A 82 6.68 -0.94 -3.31
N ALA A 83 6.48 -1.77 -4.33
CA ALA A 83 6.18 -3.19 -4.15
C ALA A 83 7.31 -3.91 -3.39
N ASP A 84 8.55 -3.70 -3.82
CA ASP A 84 9.77 -4.23 -3.20
C ASP A 84 9.87 -3.84 -1.72
N LEU A 85 9.58 -2.57 -1.42
CA LEU A 85 9.55 -2.06 -0.07
C LEU A 85 8.49 -2.76 0.78
N CYS A 86 7.29 -2.96 0.24
CA CYS A 86 6.20 -3.64 0.94
C CYS A 86 6.60 -5.07 1.31
N VAL A 87 7.17 -5.81 0.37
CA VAL A 87 7.64 -7.19 0.58
C VAL A 87 8.74 -7.22 1.64
N LYS A 88 9.75 -6.35 1.53
CA LYS A 88 10.85 -6.22 2.52
C LYS A 88 10.34 -5.85 3.93
N ALA A 89 9.20 -5.17 4.02
CA ALA A 89 8.57 -4.79 5.28
C ALA A 89 7.62 -5.85 5.85
N GLY A 90 7.41 -6.97 5.16
CA GLY A 90 6.65 -8.13 5.63
C GLY A 90 5.27 -8.29 5.01
N ALA A 91 4.98 -7.64 3.89
CA ALA A 91 3.79 -7.93 3.09
C ALA A 91 3.93 -9.33 2.44
N ASP A 92 2.89 -10.14 2.55
CA ASP A 92 2.79 -11.45 1.89
C ASP A 92 2.18 -11.32 0.48
N ALA A 93 1.40 -10.27 0.24
CA ALA A 93 0.91 -9.89 -1.08
C ALA A 93 0.88 -8.36 -1.24
N VAL A 94 1.09 -7.88 -2.46
CA VAL A 94 0.95 -6.46 -2.81
C VAL A 94 -0.08 -6.33 -3.93
N ILE A 95 -1.11 -5.52 -3.71
CA ILE A 95 -2.21 -5.29 -4.65
C ILE A 95 -2.21 -3.81 -5.01
N GLY A 96 -2.01 -3.54 -6.31
CA GLY A 96 -1.98 -2.20 -6.88
C GLY A 96 -3.27 -1.83 -7.61
N GLY A 97 -3.54 -0.54 -7.76
CA GLY A 97 -4.59 0.01 -8.63
C GLY A 97 -4.41 1.51 -8.84
N HIS A 98 -5.28 2.14 -9.66
CA HIS A 98 -5.28 3.55 -10.14
C HIS A 98 -5.07 3.72 -11.65
N PRO A 99 -4.20 2.97 -12.37
CA PRO A 99 -4.01 3.21 -13.81
C PRO A 99 -5.26 3.01 -14.67
N HIS A 100 -6.35 2.47 -14.09
CA HIS A 100 -7.63 2.15 -14.75
C HIS A 100 -7.47 1.26 -15.99
N ARG A 101 -6.40 0.47 -16.00
CA ARG A 101 -6.03 -0.46 -17.06
C ARG A 101 -5.45 -1.73 -16.44
N LEU A 102 -5.58 -2.85 -17.14
CA LEU A 102 -4.85 -4.06 -16.80
C LEU A 102 -3.36 -3.83 -17.05
N GLN A 103 -2.55 -4.19 -16.05
CA GLN A 103 -1.09 -4.24 -16.16
C GLN A 103 -0.67 -5.72 -16.20
N GLY A 104 0.39 -6.02 -16.95
CA GLY A 104 0.84 -7.38 -17.22
C GLY A 104 1.28 -8.17 -15.98
N VAL A 105 1.56 -9.45 -16.19
CA VAL A 105 2.13 -10.37 -15.19
C VAL A 105 3.57 -10.70 -15.58
N ASP A 106 4.48 -10.70 -14.62
CA ASP A 106 5.85 -11.16 -14.80
C ASP A 106 5.97 -12.62 -14.38
N SER A 107 6.89 -13.35 -15.02
CA SER A 107 7.17 -14.78 -14.78
C SER A 107 8.19 -15.02 -13.68
#